data_AF-A0A1H4AEQ1-F1
#
_entry.id   AF-A0A1H4AEQ1-F1
#
_cell.length_a   1.000
_cell.length_b   1.000
_cell.length_c   1.000
_cell.angle_alpha   90.00
_cell.angle_beta   90.00
_cell.angle_gamma   90.00
#
_symmetry.space_group_name_H-M   'P 1'
#
loop_
_entity.id
_entity.type
_entity.pdbx_description
1 polymer ?
#
loop_
_entity_poly.entity_id
_entity_poly.type
_entity_poly.pdbx_seq_one_letter_code
_entity_poly.pdbx_strand_id
1 'polypeptide(L)' 'MALTLGRKPGEKLYIVDEDGKEIEIEVVKTDAKLDNYLRLRVNAPKEYKIIRGELR' A
#
# COMPACT_ATOMS: atom_id res chain seq x y z
N MET A 1 -8.37 1.28 13.87
CA MET A 1 -7.77 2.62 13.85
C MET A 1 -7.70 3.10 12.39
N ALA A 2 -7.83 4.38 12.11
CA ALA A 2 -7.68 4.93 10.76
C ALA A 2 -6.57 5.98 10.76
N LEU A 3 -5.68 5.93 9.77
CA LEU A 3 -4.57 6.87 9.60
C LEU A 3 -4.60 7.42 8.18
N THR A 4 -4.65 8.75 8.06
CA THR A 4 -4.63 9.45 6.77
C THR A 4 -3.31 10.20 6.63
N LEU A 5 -2.56 9.91 5.57
CA LEU A 5 -1.25 10.49 5.34
C LEU A 5 -1.00 10.74 3.85
N GLY A 6 -0.41 11.89 3.54
CA GLY A 6 0.15 12.16 2.22
C GLY A 6 1.52 11.51 2.10
N ARG A 7 1.81 10.88 0.96
CA ARG A 7 3.07 10.20 0.65
C ARG A 7 3.52 10.54 -0.77
N LYS A 8 4.81 10.80 -0.93
CA LYS A 8 5.46 10.99 -2.22
C LYS A 8 5.84 9.62 -2.83
N PRO A 9 6.05 9.56 -4.15
CA PRO A 9 6.65 8.41 -4.80
C PRO A 9 7.95 7.94 -4.11
N GLY A 10 8.06 6.65 -3.85
CA GLY A 10 9.17 6.03 -3.14
C GLY A 10 9.01 5.99 -1.61
N GLU A 11 8.00 6.67 -1.05
CA GLU A 11 7.69 6.55 0.37
C GLU A 11 6.89 5.28 0.67
N LYS A 12 7.06 4.79 1.89
CA LYS A 12 6.48 3.55 2.38
C LYS A 12 5.72 3.78 3.68
N LEU A 13 4.80 2.88 3.96
CA LEU A 13 4.18 2.71 5.28
C LEU A 13 4.11 1.22 5.59
N TYR A 14 4.12 0.90 6.89
CA TYR A 14 4.10 -0.47 7.39
C TYR A 14 2.88 -0.63 8.30
N ILE A 15 2.16 -1.73 8.11
CA ILE A 15 1.15 -2.20 9.06
C ILE A 15 1.80 -3.38 9.77
N VAL A 16 1.94 -3.29 11.08
CA VAL A 16 2.56 -4.31 11.92
C VAL A 16 1.51 -4.87 12.86
N ASP A 17 1.37 -6.19 12.88
CA ASP A 17 0.48 -6.91 13.78
C ASP A 17 1.14 -7.19 15.15
N GLU A 18 0.37 -7.67 16.12
CA GLU A 18 0.87 -8.01 17.47
C GLU A 18 1.90 -9.15 17.44
N ASP A 19 1.79 -10.05 16.45
CA ASP A 19 2.77 -11.11 16.19
C ASP A 19 4.04 -10.62 15.46
N GLY A 20 4.16 -9.31 15.19
CA GLY A 20 5.29 -8.73 14.46
C GLY A 20 5.27 -9.00 12.96
N LYS A 21 4.15 -9.46 12.40
CA LYS A 21 3.98 -9.60 10.95
C LYS A 21 3.81 -8.24 10.30
N GLU A 22 4.53 -8.01 9.21
CA GLU A 22 4.58 -6.71 8.55
C GLU A 22 3.93 -6.75 7.17
N ILE A 23 3.08 -5.77 6.88
CA ILE A 23 2.58 -5.47 5.54
C ILE A 23 3.20 -4.14 5.13
N GLU A 24 4.04 -4.17 4.11
CA GLU A 24 4.66 -2.98 3.53
C GLU A 24 3.78 -2.47 2.38
N ILE A 25 3.47 -1.17 2.41
CA ILE A 25 2.76 -0.47 1.34
C ILE A 25 3.64 0.66 0.84
N GLU A 26 4.09 0.55 -0.40
CA GLU A 26 4.95 1.51 -1.09
C GLU A 26 4.16 2.29 -2.14
N VAL A 27 4.36 3.61 -2.19
CA VAL A 27 3.85 4.44 -3.27
C VAL A 27 4.82 4.38 -4.45
N VAL A 28 4.43 3.67 -5.50
CA VAL A 28 5.19 3.60 -6.74
C VAL A 28 4.85 4.82 -7.59
N LYS A 29 5.88 5.49 -8.11
CA LYS A 29 5.75 6.73 -8.90
C LYS A 29 4.69 6.61 -10.00
N THR A 30 3.83 7.63 -10.09
CA THR A 30 2.87 7.80 -11.18
C THR A 30 3.61 8.21 -12.45
N ASP A 31 3.31 7.53 -13.55
CA ASP A 31 3.77 7.93 -14.88
C ASP A 31 3.06 9.24 -15.25
N ALA A 32 3.79 10.28 -15.66
CA ALA A 32 3.29 11.64 -15.89
C ALA A 32 2.27 11.77 -17.04
N LYS A 33 1.80 10.65 -17.60
CA LYS A 33 0.73 10.58 -18.59
C LYS A 33 -0.62 10.15 -17.99
N LEU A 34 -0.63 9.83 -16.70
CA LEU A 34 -1.72 9.15 -15.99
C LEU A 34 -1.96 9.81 -14.62
N ASP A 35 -2.00 11.15 -14.62
CA ASP A 35 -1.99 12.07 -13.47
C ASP A 35 -3.03 11.84 -12.35
N ASN A 36 -4.04 10.99 -12.56
CA ASN A 36 -5.17 10.88 -11.65
C ASN A 36 -5.13 9.65 -10.72
N TYR A 37 -4.07 8.84 -10.74
CA TYR A 37 -4.00 7.69 -9.84
C TYR A 37 -2.63 7.48 -9.19
N LEU A 38 -2.69 7.00 -7.96
CA LEU A 38 -1.55 6.53 -7.19
C LEU A 38 -1.34 5.05 -7.49
N ARG A 39 -0.11 4.68 -7.85
CA ARG A 39 0.26 3.27 -7.97
C ARG A 39 0.79 2.79 -6.62
N LEU A 40 0.16 1.76 -6.06
CA LEU A 40 0.59 1.18 -4.79
C LEU A 40 1.22 -0.19 -5.05
N ARG A 41 2.32 -0.49 -4.37
CA ARG A 41 2.86 -1.84 -4.23
C ARG A 41 2.60 -2.29 -2.80
N VAL A 42 1.89 -3.40 -2.66
CA VAL A 42 1.57 -4.00 -1.36
C VAL A 42 2.35 -5.30 -1.26
N ASN A 43 3.25 -5.38 -0.29
CA ASN A 43 4.00 -6.58 0.05
C ASN A 43 3.46 -7.11 1.38
N ALA A 44 2.94 -8.34 1.36
CA ALA A 44 2.41 -9.01 2.54
C ALA A 44 2.87 -10.48 2.57
N PRO A 45 2.92 -11.11 3.75
CA PRO A 45 3.17 -12.54 3.88
C PRO A 45 2.15 -13.37 3.09
N LYS A 46 2.55 -14.56 2.63
CA LYS A 46 1.73 -15.42 1.74
C LYS A 46 0.38 -15.86 2.32
N GLU A 47 0.23 -15.82 3.63
CA GLU A 47 -1.03 -16.13 4.32
C GLU A 47 -2.11 -15.06 4.10
N TYR A 48 -1.71 -13.83 3.75
CA TYR A 48 -2.64 -12.73 3.49
C TYR A 48 -3.09 -12.71 2.03
N LYS A 49 -4.40 -12.50 1.82
CA LYS A 49 -4.97 -12.25 0.50
C LYS A 49 -5.07 -10.75 0.27
N ILE A 50 -4.43 -10.26 -0.78
CA ILE A 50 -4.56 -8.88 -1.25
C ILE A 50 -5.75 -8.84 -2.22
N ILE A 51 -6.84 -8.23 -1.80
CA ILE A 51 -8.05 -8.11 -2.61
C ILE A 51 -8.29 -6.64 -2.90
N ARG A 52 -8.47 -6.35 -4.19
CA ARG A 52 -8.88 -5.04 -4.70
C ARG A 52 -10.29 -4.70 -4.22
N GLY A 53 -10.48 -3.49 -3.70
CA GLY A 53 -11.75 -3.10 -3.05
C GLY A 53 -12.97 -3.22 -3.96
N GLU A 54 -12.80 -3.01 -5.27
CA GLU A 54 -13.86 -3.14 -6.27
C GLU A 54 -14.33 -4.59 -6.52
N LEU A 55 -13.62 -5.59 -6.00
CA LEU A 55 -13.93 -7.01 -6.16
C LEU A 55 -14.61 -7.61 -4.91
N ARG A 56 -15.02 -6.77 -3.95
CA ARG A 56 -15.62 -7.20 -2.68
C ARG A 56 -17.10 -6.84 -2.60
#